data_AF-A0A838WLJ9-F1
#
_entry.id   AF-A0A838WLJ9-F1
#
_cell.length_a   1.000
_cell.length_b   1.000
_cell.length_c   1.000
_cell.angle_alpha   90.00
_cell.angle_beta   90.00
_cell.angle_gamma   90.00
#
_symmetry.space_group_name_H-M   'P 1'
#
loop_
_entity.id
_entity.type
_entity.pdbx_description
1 polymer ?
#
loop_
_entity_poly.entity_id
_entity_poly.type
_entity_poly.pdbx_seq_one_letter_code
_entity_poly.pdbx_strand_id
1 'polypeptide(L)'
;IIQPIKDLNTAAKKLSKDRLDSLDLDLDLKLKSILNRRDEIGQLGESFQSMARELAVSFIRFQTALQESQDKFTKIFRSSPDPIVITDRVQNILALA
;
A
#
# COMPACT_ATOMS: atom_id res chain seq x y z
N ILE A 1 30.38 -0.85 -7.00
CA ILE A 1 29.34 0.11 -7.43
C ILE A 1 28.06 -0.58 -7.91
N ILE A 2 28.14 -1.63 -8.73
CA ILE A 2 26.97 -2.23 -9.40
C ILE A 2 26.00 -2.95 -8.43
N GLN A 3 26.50 -3.65 -7.42
CA GLN A 3 25.64 -4.42 -6.50
C GLN A 3 24.65 -3.56 -5.70
N PRO A 4 25.05 -2.45 -5.06
CA PRO A 4 24.13 -1.53 -4.38
C PRO A 4 22.99 -1.01 -5.25
N ILE A 5 23.27 -0.68 -6.52
CA ILE A 5 22.25 -0.22 -7.47
C ILE A 5 21.29 -1.37 -7.84
N LYS A 6 21.82 -2.59 -7.97
CA LYS A 6 21.02 -3.79 -8.23
C LYS A 6 20.12 -4.11 -7.02
N ASP A 7 20.64 -3.98 -5.81
CA ASP A 7 19.87 -4.15 -4.56
C ASP A 7 18.78 -3.09 -4.43
N LEU A 8 19.08 -1.82 -4.73
CA LEU A 8 18.11 -0.73 -4.74
C LEU A 8 16.99 -0.94 -5.79
N ASN A 9 17.35 -1.38 -6.99
CA ASN A 9 16.37 -1.69 -8.03
C ASN A 9 15.50 -2.90 -7.64
N THR A 10 16.09 -3.90 -7.00
CA THR A 10 15.35 -5.05 -6.46
C THR A 10 14.37 -4.60 -5.37
N ALA A 11 14.81 -3.72 -4.47
CA ALA A 11 13.99 -3.10 -3.44
C ALA A 11 12.79 -2.32 -4.04
N ALA A 12 13.05 -1.47 -5.04
CA ALA A 12 12.01 -0.72 -5.75
C ALA A 12 11.00 -1.64 -6.45
N LYS A 13 11.48 -2.70 -7.10
CA LYS A 13 10.61 -3.67 -7.77
C LYS A 13 9.74 -4.46 -6.81
N LYS A 14 10.27 -4.82 -5.63
CA LYS A 14 9.49 -5.45 -4.55
C LYS A 14 8.39 -4.51 -4.04
N LEU A 15 8.75 -3.24 -3.76
CA LEU A 15 7.80 -2.21 -3.32
C LEU A 15 6.65 -1.99 -4.33
N SER A 16 6.95 -2.08 -5.62
CA SER A 16 5.94 -1.93 -6.68
C SER A 16 5.01 -3.14 -6.83
N LYS A 17 5.42 -4.33 -6.38
CA LYS A 17 4.77 -5.60 -6.76
C LYS A 17 4.00 -6.25 -5.62
N ASP A 18 4.42 -6.06 -4.37
CA ASP A 18 3.74 -6.61 -3.19
C ASP A 18 2.86 -5.58 -2.49
N ARG A 19 1.80 -6.07 -1.83
CA ARG A 19 1.06 -5.25 -0.88
C ARG A 19 2.02 -4.83 0.21
N LEU A 20 2.05 -3.53 0.50
CA LEU A 20 2.83 -2.87 1.54
C LEU A 20 2.52 -3.34 2.98
N ASP A 21 1.80 -4.45 3.12
CA ASP A 21 1.36 -5.07 4.36
C ASP A 21 2.53 -5.63 5.18
N SER A 22 3.67 -5.89 4.52
CA SER A 22 4.93 -6.19 5.20
C SER A 22 6.07 -5.53 4.43
N LEU A 23 6.66 -4.48 5.01
CA LEU A 23 8.05 -4.12 4.72
C LEU A 23 8.88 -5.35 5.14
N ASP A 24 9.07 -6.26 4.18
CA ASP A 24 9.73 -7.53 4.36
C ASP A 24 11.08 -7.30 5.06
N LEU A 25 11.38 -8.07 6.10
CA LEU A 25 12.59 -7.92 6.93
C LEU A 25 13.88 -7.99 6.07
N ASP A 26 13.79 -8.64 4.90
CA ASP A 26 14.82 -8.69 3.85
C ASP A 26 15.11 -7.31 3.20
N LEU A 27 14.10 -6.45 3.07
CA LEU A 27 14.23 -5.10 2.52
C LEU A 27 15.02 -4.19 3.48
N ASP A 28 14.74 -4.30 4.78
CA ASP A 28 15.47 -3.57 5.83
C ASP A 28 16.94 -4.00 5.92
N LEU A 29 17.21 -5.31 5.82
CA LEU A 29 18.57 -5.87 5.87
C LEU A 29 19.42 -5.50 4.63
N LYS A 30 18.84 -5.52 3.42
CA LYS A 30 19.52 -5.08 2.20
C LYS A 30 19.79 -3.58 2.21
N LEU A 31 18.81 -2.79 2.64
CA LEU A 31 18.97 -1.34 2.77
C LEU A 31 20.01 -0.98 3.84
N LYS A 32 20.12 -1.71 4.97
CA LYS A 32 21.16 -1.45 5.99
C LYS A 32 22.59 -1.41 5.45
N SER A 33 22.91 -2.29 4.49
CA SER A 33 24.24 -2.30 3.84
C SER A 33 24.49 -1.07 2.95
N ILE A 34 23.43 -0.46 2.43
CA ILE A 34 23.46 0.75 1.58
C ILE A 34 23.41 2.00 2.46
N LEU A 35 22.57 2.01 3.49
CA LEU A 35 22.37 3.11 4.43
C LEU A 35 23.59 3.39 5.31
N ASN A 36 24.44 2.39 5.56
CA ASN A 36 25.67 2.61 6.33
C ASN A 36 26.82 3.21 5.48
N ARG A 37 26.58 3.51 4.19
CA ARG A 37 27.55 4.13 3.29
C ARG A 37 27.41 5.65 3.35
N ARG A 38 28.54 6.36 3.36
CA ARG A 38 28.60 7.84 3.36
C ARG A 38 28.80 8.46 1.97
N ASP A 39 28.63 7.66 0.92
CA ASP A 39 28.75 8.10 -0.47
C ASP A 39 27.37 8.43 -1.08
N GLU A 40 27.35 8.85 -2.34
CA GLU A 40 26.13 9.25 -3.06
C GLU A 40 25.11 8.11 -3.15
N ILE A 41 25.56 6.86 -3.08
CA ILE A 41 24.70 5.69 -3.08
C ILE A 41 24.03 5.50 -1.72
N GLY A 42 24.72 5.85 -0.63
CA GLY A 42 24.12 5.92 0.70
C GLY A 42 23.02 6.98 0.78
N GLN A 43 23.29 8.20 0.30
CA GLN A 43 22.29 9.29 0.24
C GLN A 43 21.07 8.92 -0.61
N LEU A 44 21.29 8.24 -1.74
CA LEU A 44 20.20 7.71 -2.57
C LEU A 44 19.39 6.64 -1.84
N GLY A 45 20.05 5.77 -1.07
CA GLY A 45 19.39 4.77 -0.24
C GLY A 45 18.51 5.38 0.85
N GLU A 46 18.98 6.42 1.52
CA GLU A 46 18.20 7.17 2.52
C GLU A 46 16.98 7.86 1.90
N SER A 47 17.18 8.53 0.76
CA SER A 47 16.10 9.20 0.03
C SER A 47 15.03 8.19 -0.41
N PHE A 48 15.46 7.06 -0.97
CA PHE A 48 14.56 5.97 -1.35
C PHE A 48 13.80 5.40 -0.14
N GLN A 49 14.47 5.23 1.00
CA GLN A 49 13.82 4.75 2.24
C GLN A 49 12.76 5.74 2.75
N SER A 50 13.03 7.04 2.70
CA SER A 50 12.04 8.07 3.08
C SER A 50 10.81 7.99 2.16
N MET A 51 11.04 7.97 0.84
CA MET A 51 9.96 7.87 -0.15
C MET A 51 9.13 6.58 0.02
N ALA A 52 9.79 5.44 0.25
CA ALA A 52 9.11 4.17 0.46
C ALA A 52 8.24 4.19 1.72
N ARG A 53 8.72 4.78 2.82
CA ARG A 53 7.94 4.96 4.05
C ARG A 53 6.74 5.89 3.86
N GLU A 54 6.92 7.00 3.16
CA GLU A 54 5.83 7.93 2.87
C GLU A 54 4.74 7.26 2.01
N LEU A 55 5.14 6.53 0.98
CA LEU A 55 4.22 5.76 0.15
C LEU A 55 3.48 4.68 0.95
N ALA A 56 4.18 3.97 1.85
CA ALA A 56 3.60 2.98 2.75
C ALA A 56 2.50 3.58 3.62
N VAL A 57 2.81 4.70 4.29
CA VAL A 57 1.87 5.41 5.17
C VAL A 57 0.66 5.92 4.37
N SER A 58 0.89 6.46 3.18
CA SER A 58 -0.18 6.91 2.29
C SER A 58 -1.13 5.77 1.92
N PHE A 59 -0.58 4.62 1.52
CA PHE A 59 -1.36 3.45 1.14
C PHE A 59 -2.20 2.90 2.30
N ILE A 60 -1.62 2.81 3.51
CA ILE A 60 -2.37 2.38 4.70
C ILE A 60 -3.52 3.34 4.98
N ARG A 61 -3.28 4.65 4.93
CA ARG A 61 -4.36 5.67 5.13
C ARG A 61 -5.48 5.53 4.10
N PHE A 62 -5.14 5.32 2.83
CA PHE A 62 -6.15 5.09 1.79
C PHE A 62 -6.96 3.82 2.06
N GLN A 63 -6.32 2.71 2.43
CA GLN A 63 -7.03 1.49 2.78
C GLN A 63 -7.94 1.67 3.99
N THR A 64 -7.46 2.31 5.06
CA THR A 64 -8.25 2.56 6.26
C THR A 64 -9.46 3.43 5.95
N ALA A 65 -9.27 4.55 5.23
CA ALA A 65 -10.37 5.42 4.85
C ALA A 65 -11.40 4.71 3.96
N LEU A 66 -10.93 3.84 3.06
CA LEU A 66 -11.79 3.01 2.22
C LEU A 66 -12.58 1.99 3.06
N GLN A 67 -11.94 1.33 4.03
CA GLN A 67 -12.59 0.38 4.93
C GLN A 67 -13.64 1.08 5.82
N GLU A 68 -13.29 2.21 6.44
CA GLU A 68 -14.21 3.01 7.26
C GLU A 68 -15.42 3.47 6.45
N SER A 69 -15.21 3.88 5.20
CA SER A 69 -16.29 4.26 4.30
C SER A 69 -17.19 3.07 4.00
N GLN A 70 -16.62 1.90 3.66
CA GLN A 70 -17.36 0.67 3.40
C GLN A 70 -18.17 0.22 4.61
N ASP A 71 -17.59 0.27 5.82
CA ASP A 71 -18.28 -0.10 7.06
C ASP A 71 -19.45 0.84 7.34
N LYS A 72 -19.25 2.14 7.13
CA LYS A 72 -20.31 3.14 7.28
C LYS A 72 -21.45 2.91 6.30
N PHE A 73 -21.15 2.67 5.03
CA PHE A 73 -22.17 2.35 4.03
C PHE A 73 -22.90 1.05 4.36
N THR A 74 -22.16 -0.01 4.69
CA THR A 74 -22.73 -1.31 5.08
C THR A 74 -23.67 -1.16 6.28
N LYS A 75 -23.27 -0.37 7.28
CA LYS A 75 -24.11 -0.08 8.44
C LYS A 75 -25.39 0.64 8.05
N ILE A 76 -25.31 1.68 7.21
CA ILE A 76 -26.49 2.41 6.73
C ILE A 76 -27.43 1.45 5.99
N PHE A 77 -26.91 0.69 5.02
CA PHE A 77 -27.70 -0.25 4.22
C PHE A 77 -28.40 -1.30 5.10
N ARG A 78 -27.67 -1.92 6.05
CA ARG A 78 -28.25 -2.95 6.95
C ARG A 78 -29.17 -2.40 8.04
N SER A 79 -29.00 -1.14 8.43
CA SER A 79 -29.83 -0.51 9.47
C SER A 79 -31.07 0.18 8.91
N SER A 80 -31.19 0.28 7.58
CA SER A 80 -32.36 0.83 6.92
C SER A 80 -33.57 -0.06 7.20
N PRO A 81 -34.68 0.48 7.73
CA PRO A 81 -35.92 -0.27 7.92
C PRO A 81 -36.59 -0.64 6.58
N ASP A 82 -36.30 0.10 5.52
CA ASP A 82 -36.78 -0.17 4.16
C ASP A 82 -35.74 -0.96 3.35
N PRO A 83 -36.15 -2.02 2.60
CA PRO A 83 -35.23 -2.81 1.78
C PRO A 83 -34.56 -1.97 0.68
N ILE A 84 -33.25 -2.12 0.52
CA ILE A 84 -32.51 -1.42 -0.53
C ILE A 84 -31.96 -2.43 -1.54
N VAL A 85 -32.37 -2.27 -2.80
CA VAL A 85 -31.93 -3.12 -3.92
C VAL A 85 -31.11 -2.30 -4.90
N ILE A 86 -29.89 -2.73 -5.19
CA ILE A 86 -29.03 -2.13 -6.22
C ILE A 86 -29.08 -3.03 -7.45
N THR A 87 -29.48 -2.46 -8.58
CA THR A 87 -29.52 -3.14 -9.88
C THR A 87 -28.65 -2.44 -10.92
N ASP A 88 -28.16 -3.20 -11.90
CA ASP A 88 -27.51 -2.63 -13.08
C ASP A 88 -28.53 -2.09 -14.10
N ARG A 89 -28.06 -1.52 -15.21
CA ARG A 89 -28.94 -1.01 -16.29
C ARG A 89 -29.76 -2.09 -17.00
N VAL A 90 -29.37 -3.36 -16.86
CA VAL A 90 -30.03 -4.54 -17.45
C VAL A 90 -30.93 -5.24 -16.40
N GLN A 91 -31.15 -4.59 -15.25
CA GLN A 91 -31.98 -5.05 -14.14
C GLN A 91 -31.45 -6.31 -13.42
N ASN A 92 -30.16 -6.59 -13.51
CA ASN A 92 -29.53 -7.63 -12.69
C ASN A 92 -29.35 -7.12 -11.25
N ILE A 93 -29.71 -7.94 -10.26
CA ILE A 93 -29.52 -7.62 -8.85
C ILE A 93 -28.05 -7.78 -8.49
N LEU A 94 -27.44 -6.68 -8.00
CA LEU A 94 -26.04 -6.63 -7.58
C LEU A 94 -25.90 -6.69 -6.05
N ALA A 95 -26.85 -6.12 -5.32
CA ALA A 95 -26.88 -6.15 -3.86
C ALA A 95 -28.32 -5.99 -3.34
N LEU A 96 -28.61 -6.68 -2.23
CA LEU A 96 -29.84 -6.57 -1.43
C LEU A 96 -29.42 -6.40 0.03
N ALA A 97 -29.92 -5.35 0.68
CA ALA A 97 -29.66 -5.03 2.07
C ALA A 97 -30.96 -4.90 2.87
#